data_AF-A0AAP0PND0-F1
#
_entry.id   AF-A0AAP0PND0-F1
#
_cell.length_a   1.000
_cell.length_b   1.000
_cell.length_c   1.000
_cell.angle_alpha   90.00
_cell.angle_beta   90.00
_cell.angle_gamma   90.00
#
_symmetry.space_group_name_H-M   'P 1'
#
loop_
_entity.id
_entity.type
_entity.pdbx_description
1 polymer ?
#
loop_
_entity_poly.entity_id
_entity_poly.type
_entity_poly.pdbx_seq_one_letter_code
_entity_poly.pdbx_strand_id
1 'polypeptide(L)'
;MAADSIVVSSVFVTKCKDIFKGLTSVVDVGGGFGIMARVIAETFPHIKCTVLDLPHVVASCKGTENLEFVAGDMFQAIPSADALLLKVCY
;
A
#
# COMPACT_ATOMS: atom_id res chain seq x y z
N MET A 1 -12.85 -9.13 -8.01
CA MET A 1 -11.61 -9.09 -7.19
C MET A 1 -10.80 -7.79 -7.34
N ALA A 2 -10.27 -7.45 -8.52
CA ALA A 2 -9.50 -6.19 -8.69
C ALA A 2 -10.40 -4.94 -8.68
N ALA A 3 -11.50 -4.95 -9.44
CA ALA A 3 -12.48 -3.86 -9.45
C ALA A 3 -13.09 -3.63 -8.06
N ASP A 4 -13.51 -4.71 -7.38
CA ASP A 4 -14.04 -4.61 -6.01
C ASP A 4 -13.00 -4.03 -5.04
N SER A 5 -11.72 -4.43 -5.19
CA SER A 5 -10.63 -3.87 -4.37
C SER A 5 -10.42 -2.39 -4.64
N ILE A 6 -10.57 -1.90 -5.87
CA ILE A 6 -10.47 -0.47 -6.20
C ILE A 6 -11.59 0.31 -5.51
N VAL A 7 -12.84 -0.18 -5.59
CA VAL A 7 -14.01 0.49 -4.97
C VAL A 7 -13.90 0.49 -3.44
N VAL A 8 -13.51 -0.63 -2.84
CA VAL A 8 -13.32 -0.69 -1.38
C VAL A 8 -12.18 0.22 -0.93
N SER A 9 -11.07 0.24 -1.66
CA SER A 9 -9.91 1.09 -1.33
C SER A 9 -10.26 2.56 -1.43
N SER A 10 -10.99 2.98 -2.46
CA SER A 10 -11.40 4.39 -2.62
C SER A 10 -12.39 4.83 -1.54
N VAL A 11 -13.36 3.99 -1.18
CA VAL A 11 -14.29 4.29 -0.09
C VAL A 11 -13.57 4.35 1.26
N PHE A 12 -12.63 3.44 1.51
CA PHE A 12 -11.84 3.45 2.74
C PHE A 12 -10.99 4.72 2.85
N VAL A 13 -10.19 5.01 1.84
CA VAL A 13 -9.32 6.18 1.81
C VAL A 13 -10.12 7.48 1.91
N THR A 14 -11.32 7.55 1.31
CA THR A 14 -12.16 8.75 1.38
C THR A 14 -12.91 8.91 2.70
N LYS A 15 -13.38 7.82 3.32
CA LYS A 15 -14.10 7.88 4.61
C LYS A 15 -13.16 7.96 5.81
N CYS A 16 -11.93 7.46 5.69
CA CYS A 16 -10.98 7.36 6.77
C CYS A 16 -9.76 8.27 6.58
N LYS A 17 -9.93 9.41 5.89
CA LYS A 17 -8.82 10.35 5.59
C LYS A 17 -8.04 10.78 6.82
N ASP A 18 -8.72 10.94 7.95
CA ASP A 18 -8.08 11.39 9.19
C ASP A 18 -7.02 10.41 9.73
N ILE A 19 -7.13 9.11 9.41
CA ILE A 19 -6.12 8.10 9.77
C ILE A 19 -4.78 8.41 9.09
N PHE A 20 -4.82 8.98 7.88
CA PHE A 20 -3.63 9.31 7.10
C PHE A 20 -3.07 10.70 7.43
N LYS A 21 -3.72 11.46 8.31
CA LYS A 21 -3.29 12.81 8.65
C LYS A 21 -1.99 12.78 9.45
N GLY A 22 -0.98 13.48 8.93
CA GLY A 22 0.34 13.58 9.59
C GLY A 22 1.28 12.42 9.31
N LEU A 23 0.84 11.42 8.54
CA LEU A 23 1.72 10.38 8.03
C LEU A 23 2.55 10.94 6.88
N THR A 24 3.80 10.47 6.79
CA THR A 24 4.71 10.73 5.68
C THR A 24 5.05 9.45 4.93
N SER A 25 4.88 8.29 5.57
CA SER A 25 5.19 6.98 4.98
C SER A 25 4.23 5.88 5.46
N VAL A 26 3.87 4.98 4.54
CA VAL A 26 3.01 3.82 4.82
C VAL A 26 3.55 2.59 4.10
N VAL A 27 3.58 1.43 4.78
CA VAL A 27 3.85 0.13 4.15
C VAL A 27 2.57 -0.70 4.08
N ASP A 28 2.16 -1.08 2.87
CA ASP A 28 1.09 -2.03 2.58
C ASP A 28 1.68 -3.45 2.53
N VAL A 29 1.50 -4.20 3.62
CA VAL A 29 2.10 -5.53 3.83
C VAL A 29 1.19 -6.60 3.25
N GLY A 30 1.73 -7.44 2.36
CA GLY A 30 0.93 -8.37 1.56
C GLY A 30 0.02 -7.63 0.57
N GLY A 31 0.43 -6.44 0.12
CA GLY A 31 -0.38 -5.55 -0.71
C GLY A 31 -0.58 -6.03 -2.15
N GLY A 32 0.07 -7.13 -2.56
CA GLY A 32 -0.03 -7.71 -3.89
C GLY A 32 0.43 -6.76 -4.99
N PHE A 33 -0.44 -6.52 -5.97
CA PHE A 33 -0.21 -5.54 -7.04
C PHE A 33 -0.36 -4.07 -6.58
N GLY A 34 -0.53 -3.83 -5.28
CA GLY A 34 -0.49 -2.49 -4.69
C GLY A 34 -1.70 -1.63 -4.99
N ILE A 35 -2.89 -2.22 -5.18
CA ILE A 35 -4.12 -1.46 -5.49
C ILE A 35 -4.44 -0.45 -4.37
N MET A 36 -4.36 -0.88 -3.11
CA MET A 36 -4.64 -0.01 -1.96
C MET A 36 -3.57 1.07 -1.83
N ALA A 37 -2.30 0.68 -1.83
CA ALA A 37 -1.17 1.62 -1.82
C ALA A 37 -1.24 2.66 -2.96
N ARG A 38 -1.67 2.28 -4.16
CA ARG A 38 -1.86 3.21 -5.30
C ARG A 38 -2.96 4.23 -5.03
N VAL A 39 -4.12 3.81 -4.52
CA VAL A 39 -5.20 4.73 -4.18
C VAL A 39 -4.77 5.71 -3.08
N ILE A 40 -3.99 5.26 -2.09
CA ILE A 40 -3.42 6.12 -1.04
C ILE A 40 -2.44 7.12 -1.66
N ALA A 41 -1.48 6.65 -2.46
CA ALA A 41 -0.48 7.48 -3.13
C ALA A 41 -1.11 8.54 -4.05
N GLU A 42 -2.18 8.20 -4.77
CA GLU A 42 -2.92 9.13 -5.62
C GLU A 42 -3.75 10.15 -4.81
N THR A 43 -4.31 9.73 -3.68
CA THR A 43 -5.12 10.61 -2.83
C THR A 43 -4.26 11.55 -1.96
N PHE A 44 -3.09 11.07 -1.54
CA PHE A 44 -2.17 11.78 -0.66
C PHE A 44 -0.75 11.79 -1.25
N PRO A 45 -0.47 12.70 -2.21
CA PRO A 45 0.81 12.73 -2.90
C PRO A 45 2.05 12.93 -2.00
N HIS A 46 1.84 13.47 -0.79
CA HIS A 46 2.90 13.70 0.20
C HIS A 46 3.28 12.44 1.00
N ILE A 47 2.47 11.39 0.93
CA ILE A 47 2.74 10.12 1.61
C ILE A 47 3.52 9.22 0.65
N LYS A 48 4.67 8.73 1.11
CA LYS A 48 5.42 7.66 0.43
C LYS A 48 4.80 6.31 0.77
N CYS A 49 4.28 5.63 -0.23
CA CYS A 49 3.71 4.30 -0.08
C CYS A 49 4.74 3.23 -0.50
N THR A 50 4.84 2.17 0.27
CA THR A 50 5.66 0.99 -0.03
C THR A 50 4.78 -0.24 0.00
N VAL A 51 4.81 -1.06 -1.04
CA VAL A 51 4.16 -2.38 -1.02
C VAL A 51 5.22 -3.41 -0.71
N LEU A 52 5.04 -4.15 0.39
CA LEU A 52 5.87 -5.29 0.73
C LEU A 52 5.12 -6.56 0.37
N ASP A 53 5.68 -7.37 -0.52
CA ASP A 53 5.15 -8.71 -0.82
C ASP A 53 6.27 -9.65 -1.26
N LEU A 54 5.93 -10.92 -1.45
CA LEU A 54 6.87 -11.94 -1.87
C LEU A 54 7.49 -11.58 -3.24
N PRO A 55 8.77 -11.95 -3.48
CA PRO A 55 9.49 -11.56 -4.69
C PRO A 55 8.76 -11.87 -6.01
N HIS A 56 8.09 -13.02 -6.09
CA HIS A 56 7.37 -13.44 -7.29
C HIS A 56 6.09 -12.63 -7.55
N VAL A 57 5.51 -12.00 -6.53
CA VAL A 57 4.30 -11.19 -6.64
C VAL A 57 4.64 -9.81 -7.21
N VAL A 58 5.69 -9.19 -6.70
CA VAL A 58 6.08 -7.82 -7.08
C VAL A 58 7.05 -7.74 -8.26
N ALA A 59 7.53 -8.87 -8.78
CA ALA A 59 8.52 -8.92 -9.87
C ALA A 59 8.11 -8.13 -11.14
N SER A 60 6.82 -8.07 -11.46
CA SER A 60 6.28 -7.36 -12.61
C SER A 60 5.71 -5.98 -12.28
N CYS A 61 5.71 -5.60 -10.99
CA CYS A 61 5.15 -4.35 -10.54
C CYS A 61 6.10 -3.19 -10.80
N LYS A 62 5.55 -2.05 -11.24
CA LYS A 62 6.29 -0.80 -11.39
C LYS A 62 5.68 0.26 -10.48
N GLY A 63 6.56 0.89 -9.70
CA GLY A 63 6.22 2.00 -8.84
C GLY A 63 5.91 3.29 -9.60
N THR A 64 5.57 4.32 -8.82
CA THR A 64 5.49 5.73 -9.25
C THR A 64 6.43 6.55 -8.38
N GLU A 65 6.42 7.88 -8.48
CA GLU A 65 7.29 8.76 -7.70
C GLU A 65 7.14 8.56 -6.17
N ASN A 66 5.91 8.31 -5.71
CA ASN A 66 5.57 8.13 -4.30
C ASN A 66 5.04 6.72 -3.95
N LEU A 67 5.22 5.75 -4.84
CA LEU A 67 4.87 4.34 -4.62
C LEU A 67 6.03 3.43 -5.02
N GLU A 68 6.56 2.66 -4.09
CA GLU A 68 7.60 1.66 -4.36
C GLU A 68 7.13 0.24 -4.03
N PHE A 69 7.74 -0.74 -4.69
CA PHE A 69 7.51 -2.16 -4.44
C PHE A 69 8.79 -2.78 -3.89
N VAL A 70 8.68 -3.43 -2.74
CA VAL A 70 9.78 -4.10 -2.05
C VAL A 70 9.46 -5.59 -2.00
N ALA A 71 10.37 -6.38 -2.55
CA ALA A 71 10.33 -7.83 -2.44
C ALA A 71 10.87 -8.27 -1.08
N GLY A 72 10.11 -9.06 -0.33
CA GLY A 72 10.55 -9.55 0.97
C GLY A 72 9.58 -10.48 1.67
N ASP A 73 9.99 -10.95 2.84
CA ASP A 73 9.16 -11.74 3.75
C ASP A 73 8.87 -10.91 5.01
N MET A 74 7.59 -10.62 5.23
CA MET A 74 7.14 -9.80 6.37
C MET A 74 7.47 -10.43 7.73
N PHE A 75 7.67 -11.74 7.80
CA PHE A 75 8.06 -12.42 9.04
C PHE A 75 9.55 -12.26 9.36
N GLN A 76 10.37 -11.85 8.38
CA GLN A 76 11.78 -11.59 8.57
C GLN A 76 12.05 -10.11 8.81
N ALA A 77 11.52 -9.25 7.93
CA ALA A 77 11.71 -7.81 8.03
C ALA A 77 10.59 -7.06 7.30
N ILE A 78 10.19 -5.93 7.89
CA ILE A 78 9.27 -4.97 7.28
C ILE A 78 10.00 -3.63 7.19
N PRO A 79 9.96 -2.91 6.05
CA PRO A 79 10.52 -1.58 5.94
C PRO A 79 9.97 -0.62 7.02
N SER A 80 10.80 0.30 7.47
CA SER A 80 10.36 1.32 8.44
C SER A 80 9.41 2.32 7.77
N ALA A 81 8.30 2.61 8.43
CA ALA A 81 7.33 3.63 8.04
C ALA A 81 6.52 4.09 9.25
N ASP A 82 5.79 5.19 9.10
CA ASP A 82 4.92 5.74 10.16
C ASP A 82 3.73 4.82 10.47
N ALA A 83 3.26 4.08 9.46
CA ALA A 83 2.17 3.12 9.62
C ALA A 83 2.34 1.87 8.75
N LEU A 84 1.81 0.76 9.26
CA LEU A 84 1.66 -0.50 8.53
C LEU A 84 0.18 -0.72 8.21
N LEU A 85 -0.11 -1.04 6.95
CA LEU A 85 -1.44 -1.41 6.48
C LEU A 85 -1.48 -2.91 6.21
N LEU A 86 -2.47 -3.57 6.81
CA LEU A 86 -2.73 -5.01 6.64
C LEU A 86 -4.17 -5.18 6.17
N LYS A 87 -4.35 -5.38 4.85
CA LYS A 87 -5.67 -5.63 4.26
C LYS A 87 -5.87 -7.12 4.03
N VAL A 88 -6.73 -7.74 4.83
CA VAL A 88 -7.13 -9.15 4.62
C VAL A 88 -8.12 -9.23 3.45
N CYS A 89 -7.75 -9.98 2.42
CA CYS A 89 -8.65 -10.35 1.32
C CYS A 89 -9.17 -11.77 1.58
N TYR A 90 -10.49 -11.94 1.63
CA TYR A 90 -11.15 -13.25 1.63
C TYR A 90 -11.72 -13.54 0.25
#